data_AF-A0A948CMP5-F1
#
_entry.id   AF-A0A948CMP5-F1
#
_cell.length_a   1.000
_cell.length_b   1.000
_cell.length_c   1.000
_cell.angle_alpha   90.00
_cell.angle_beta   90.00
_cell.angle_gamma   90.00
#
_symmetry.space_group_name_H-M   'P 1'
#
loop_
_entity.id
_entity.type
_entity.pdbx_description
1 polymer ?
#
loop_
_entity_poly.entity_id
_entity_poly.type
_entity_poly.pdbx_seq_one_letter_code
_entity_poly.pdbx_strand_id
1 'polypeptide(L)' 'MSVIQQSITNKLAAALSPQHLEVVNESHMHSVPANSETHFKLVIVADAFSAKRKVARQQSVYQL' A
#
# COMPACT_ATOMS: atom_id res chain seq x y z
N MET A 1 -10.79 -8.50 -3.84
CA MET A 1 -10.23 -7.18 -3.43
C MET A 1 -11.37 -6.32 -2.96
N SER A 2 -11.22 -5.67 -1.80
CA SER A 2 -12.21 -4.69 -1.30
C SER A 2 -12.05 -3.32 -1.99
N VAL A 3 -13.00 -2.40 -1.81
CA VAL A 3 -13.05 -1.13 -2.57
C VAL A 3 -11.81 -0.26 -2.29
N ILE A 4 -11.42 -0.12 -1.03
CA ILE A 4 -10.23 0.64 -0.64
C ILE A 4 -8.95 -0.08 -1.07
N GLN A 5 -8.91 -1.41 -0.95
CA GLN A 5 -7.77 -2.21 -1.42
C GLN A 5 -7.51 -1.99 -2.92
N GLN A 6 -8.57 -1.98 -3.74
CA GLN A 6 -8.47 -1.71 -5.17
C GLN A 6 -8.01 -0.28 -5.45
N SER A 7 -8.54 0.70 -4.72
CA SER A 7 -8.14 2.11 -4.84
C SER A 7 -6.65 2.31 -4.55
N ILE A 8 -6.16 1.73 -3.44
CA ILE A 8 -4.74 1.75 -3.08
C ILE A 8 -3.90 1.09 -4.17
N THR A 9 -4.30 -0.09 -4.65
CA THR A 9 -3.57 -0.82 -5.69
C THR A 9 -3.45 0.02 -6.97
N ASN A 10 -4.53 0.63 -7.42
CA ASN A 10 -4.54 1.44 -8.64
C ASN A 10 -3.66 2.69 -8.51
N LYS A 11 -3.73 3.40 -7.38
CA LYS A 11 -2.90 4.58 -7.12
C LYS A 11 -1.41 4.23 -7.14
N LEU A 12 -1.02 3.17 -6.43
CA LEU A 12 0.38 2.75 -6.33
C LEU A 12 0.90 2.23 -7.68
N ALA A 13 0.08 1.47 -8.41
CA ALA A 13 0.44 0.99 -9.74
C ALA A 13 0.68 2.15 -10.72
N ALA A 14 -0.20 3.15 -10.73
CA ALA A 14 -0.08 4.31 -11.61
C ALA A 14 1.09 5.24 -11.25
N ALA A 15 1.35 5.45 -9.95
CA ALA A 15 2.37 6.41 -9.51
C ALA A 15 3.79 5.85 -9.50
N LEU A 16 3.95 4.54 -9.24
CA LEU A 16 5.27 3.94 -8.98
C LEU A 16 5.73 2.96 -10.06
N SER A 17 4.83 2.54 -10.97
CA SER A 17 5.09 1.50 -11.98
C SER A 17 5.91 0.32 -11.42
N PRO A 18 5.45 -0.31 -10.31
CA PRO A 18 6.25 -1.26 -9.56
C PRO A 18 6.47 -2.56 -10.34
N GLN A 19 7.65 -3.16 -10.18
CA GLN A 19 7.90 -4.52 -10.69
C GLN A 19 7.13 -5.58 -9.88
N HIS A 20 6.80 -5.29 -8.62
CA HIS A 20 5.94 -6.12 -7.80
C HIS A 20 5.11 -5.26 -6.84
N LEU A 21 3.81 -5.56 -6.73
CA LEU A 21 2.88 -4.90 -5.84
C LEU A 21 1.92 -5.91 -5.22
N GLU A 22 1.92 -6.00 -3.90
CA GLU A 22 0.97 -6.74 -3.10
C GLU A 22 0.29 -5.77 -2.12
N VAL A 23 -1.04 -5.81 -2.06
CA VAL A 23 -1.85 -5.04 -1.12
C VAL A 23 -2.77 -6.01 -0.40
N VAL A 24 -2.62 -6.14 0.92
CA VAL A 24 -3.39 -7.08 1.75
C VAL A 24 -4.19 -6.31 2.79
N ASN A 25 -5.50 -6.57 2.86
CA ASN A 25 -6.36 -6.02 3.92
C ASN A 25 -6.22 -6.89 5.18
N GLU A 26 -5.59 -6.34 6.21
CA GLU A 26 -5.35 -7.00 7.50
C GLU A 26 -6.27 -6.44 8.60
N SER A 27 -7.32 -5.68 8.25
CA SER A 27 -8.23 -5.06 9.22
C SER A 27 -8.88 -6.09 10.16
N HIS A 28 -9.12 -7.31 9.69
CA HIS A 28 -9.65 -8.41 10.50
C HIS A 28 -8.71 -8.86 11.64
N MET A 29 -7.43 -8.48 11.59
CA MET A 29 -6.46 -8.77 12.64
C MET A 29 -6.48 -7.72 13.77
N HIS A 30 -7.37 -6.73 13.71
CA HIS A 30 -7.45 -5.62 14.66
C HIS A 30 -8.84 -5.54 15.28
N SER A 31 -8.92 -4.89 16.45
CA SER A 31 -10.19 -4.65 17.16
C SER A 31 -11.04 -3.58 16.46
N VAL A 32 -11.51 -3.91 15.25
CA VAL A 32 -12.36 -3.06 14.41
C VAL A 32 -13.61 -3.85 14.00
N PRO A 33 -14.72 -3.17 13.67
CA PRO A 33 -15.90 -3.85 13.15
C PRO A 33 -15.60 -4.71 11.92
N ALA A 34 -16.37 -5.78 11.72
CA ALA A 34 -16.27 -6.60 10.52
C ALA A 34 -16.41 -5.74 9.25
N ASN A 35 -15.64 -6.09 8.21
CA ASN A 35 -15.55 -5.34 6.94
C ASN A 35 -14.99 -3.92 7.05
N SER A 36 -14.35 -3.56 8.17
CA SER A 36 -13.56 -2.32 8.22
C SER A 36 -12.40 -2.39 7.22
N GLU A 37 -12.15 -1.29 6.54
CA GLU A 37 -11.07 -1.15 5.55
C GLU A 37 -10.03 -0.14 6.09
N THR A 38 -9.43 -0.45 7.24
CA THR A 38 -8.63 0.50 8.02
C THR A 38 -7.17 0.11 8.18
N HIS A 39 -6.82 -1.17 8.04
CA HIS A 39 -5.43 -1.64 8.13
C HIS A 39 -5.02 -2.42 6.88
N PHE A 40 -3.94 -1.97 6.24
CA PHE A 40 -3.41 -2.57 5.02
C PHE A 40 -1.91 -2.79 5.13
N LYS A 41 -1.47 -3.94 4.65
CA LYS A 41 -0.07 -4.26 4.43
C LYS A 41 0.26 -4.13 2.96
N LEU A 42 1.40 -3.50 2.69
CA LEU A 42 1.92 -3.27 1.35
C LEU A 42 3.28 -3.96 1.18
N VAL A 43 3.45 -4.70 0.10
CA VAL A 43 4.75 -5.18 -0.38
C VAL A 43 4.97 -4.59 -1.76
N ILE A 44 6.01 -3.75 -1.91
CA ILE A 44 6.26 -3.01 -3.15
C ILE A 44 7.72 -3.13 -3.54
N VAL A 45 7.97 -3.51 -4.78
CA VAL A 45 9.28 -3.45 -5.43
C VAL A 45 9.16 -2.45 -6.58
N ALA A 46 9.90 -1.35 -6.49
CA ALA A 46 9.89 -0.26 -7.48
C ALA A 46 11.24 0.47 -7.48
N ASP A 47 11.71 0.86 -8.67
CA ASP A 47 12.94 1.66 -8.81
C ASP A 47 12.81 3.05 -8.17
N ALA A 48 11.58 3.54 -8.02
CA ALA A 48 11.25 4.80 -7.34
C ALA A 48 11.74 4.84 -5.86
N PHE A 49 12.11 3.70 -5.27
CA PHE A 49 12.68 3.59 -3.94
C PHE A 49 14.22 3.52 -3.91
N SER A 50 14.86 3.46 -5.07
CA SER A 50 16.32 3.49 -5.17
C SER A 50 16.88 4.77 -4.52
N ALA A 51 18.02 4.63 -3.84
CA ALA A 51 18.68 5.68 -3.04
C ALA A 51 17.83 6.33 -1.91
N LYS A 52 16.56 5.95 -1.70
CA LYS A 52 15.73 6.43 -0.59
C LYS A 52 15.94 5.61 0.67
N ARG A 53 16.09 6.30 1.81
CA ARG A 53 16.07 5.67 3.16
C ARG A 53 14.67 5.15 3.50
N LYS A 54 14.58 4.22 4.46
CA LYS A 54 13.32 3.56 4.88
C LYS A 54 12.16 4.54 5.09
N VAL A 55 12.38 5.60 5.88
CA VAL A 55 11.33 6.60 6.19
C VAL A 55 10.90 7.37 4.93
N ALA A 56 11.86 7.77 4.08
CA ALA A 56 11.55 8.48 2.84
C ALA A 56 10.74 7.63 1.85
N ARG A 57 10.95 6.30 1.84
CA ARG A 57 10.11 5.37 1.06
C ARG A 57 8.67 5.40 1.56
N GLN A 58 8.46 5.28 2.87
CA GLN A 58 7.13 5.32 3.49
C GLN A 58 6.44 6.66 3.24
N GLN A 59 7.13 7.79 3.48
CA GLN A 59 6.58 9.13 3.22
C GLN A 59 6.16 9.29 1.77
N SER A 60 6.96 8.80 0.81
CA SER A 60 6.57 8.88 -0.61
C SER A 60 5.34 8.07 -0.96
N VAL A 61 5.04 7.00 -0.22
CA VAL A 61 3.79 6.22 -0.39
C VAL A 61 2.61 6.97 0.22
N TYR A 62 2.77 7.57 1.40
CA TYR A 62 1.71 8.36 2.07
C TYR A 62 1.31 9.64 1.32
N GLN A 63 2.15 10.12 0.39
CA GLN A 63 1.88 11.33 -0.40
C GLN A 63 1.03 11.08 -1.65
N LEU A 64 0.66 9.82 -1.94
CA LEU A 64 -0.14 9.39 -3.12
C LEU A 64 -1.63 9.19 -2.75
#